data_AF-A0A252DVM9-F1
#
_entry.id   AF-A0A252DVM9-F1
#
_cell.length_a   1.000
_cell.length_b   1.000
_cell.length_c   1.000
_cell.angle_alpha   90.00
_cell.angle_beta   90.00
_cell.angle_gamma   90.00
#
_symmetry.space_group_name_H-M   'P 1'
#
loop_
_entity.id
_entity.type
_entity.pdbx_description
1 polymer ?
#
loop_
_entity_poly.entity_id
_entity_poly.type
_entity_poly.pdbx_seq_one_letter_code
_entity_poly.pdbx_strand_id
1 'polypeptide(L)'
;MPLQNTTIRLRPQLISQDVDSLHGLQTINTYDTSRADASVANIQQAYQAMLTQQQAETEKLALYRAAADAARLAEWEFHNAILAMKEVVRGQYGSDSDQAQAVGLKKKSDRKRPSRRKSVLVTS
;
A
#
# COMPACT_ATOMS: atom_id res chain seq x y z
N MET A 1 -27.40 0.41 26.81
CA MET A 1 -26.70 0.96 25.62
C MET A 1 -25.98 -0.18 24.95
N PRO A 2 -26.22 -0.48 23.66
CA PRO A 2 -25.49 -1.54 22.97
C PRO A 2 -24.00 -1.21 22.93
N LEU A 3 -23.15 -2.24 23.02
CA LEU A 3 -21.70 -2.08 22.98
C LEU A 3 -21.27 -1.53 21.62
N GLN A 4 -20.60 -0.37 21.63
CA GLN A 4 -20.06 0.25 20.42
C GLN A 4 -18.81 -0.51 19.97
N ASN A 5 -18.87 -1.13 18.79
CA ASN A 5 -17.69 -1.75 18.18
C ASN A 5 -16.94 -0.68 17.36
N THR A 6 -15.89 -0.10 17.96
CA THR A 6 -15.08 0.97 17.34
C THR A 6 -13.98 0.45 16.41
N THR A 7 -13.82 -0.87 16.28
CA THR A 7 -12.82 -1.49 15.39
C THR A 7 -13.28 -1.45 13.93
N ILE A 8 -14.58 -1.26 13.68
CA ILE A 8 -15.18 -1.31 12.35
C ILE A 8 -15.68 0.08 11.97
N ARG A 9 -15.43 0.49 10.72
CA ARG A 9 -15.98 1.73 10.16
C ARG A 9 -17.50 1.61 10.05
N LEU A 10 -18.20 2.67 10.44
CA LEU A 10 -19.64 2.77 10.19
C LEU A 10 -19.94 2.70 8.69
N ARG A 11 -21.09 2.10 8.34
CA ARG A 11 -21.53 2.02 6.95
C ARG A 11 -21.77 3.45 6.42
N PRO A 12 -21.35 3.78 5.19
CA PRO A 12 -21.57 5.12 4.62
C PRO A 12 -23.05 5.55 4.66
N GLN A 13 -23.97 4.60 4.43
CA GLN A 13 -25.41 4.83 4.48
C GLN A 13 -25.90 5.29 5.87
N LEU A 14 -25.28 4.80 6.94
CA LEU A 14 -25.65 5.20 8.30
C LEU A 14 -25.18 6.63 8.56
N ILE A 15 -23.94 6.96 8.18
CA ILE A 15 -23.41 8.31 8.32
C ILE A 15 -24.25 9.31 7.52
N SER A 16 -24.70 8.97 6.30
CA SER A 16 -25.57 9.85 5.53
C SER A 16 -26.92 10.08 6.21
N GLN A 17 -27.53 9.03 6.77
CA GLN A 17 -28.77 9.15 7.53
C GLN A 17 -28.61 10.02 8.79
N ASP A 18 -27.46 9.91 9.47
CA ASP A 18 -27.14 10.73 10.64
C ASP A 18 -26.98 12.21 10.27
N VAL A 19 -26.33 12.49 9.13
CA VAL A 19 -26.19 13.84 8.58
C VAL A 19 -27.55 14.43 8.17
N ASP A 20 -28.39 13.65 7.50
CA ASP A 20 -29.75 14.07 7.15
C ASP A 20 -30.59 14.37 8.40
N SER A 21 -30.43 13.55 9.45
CA SER A 21 -31.09 13.76 10.74
C SER A 21 -30.60 15.05 11.43
N LEU A 22 -29.30 15.36 11.36
CA LEU A 22 -28.74 16.61 11.87
C LEU A 22 -29.27 17.83 11.10
N HIS A 23 -29.39 17.76 9.78
CA HIS A 23 -30.01 18.81 8.97
C HIS A 23 -31.49 18.98 9.30
N GLY A 24 -32.22 17.88 9.49
CA GLY A 24 -33.60 17.90 9.95
C GLY A 24 -33.76 18.59 11.31
N LEU A 25 -32.84 18.33 12.24
CA LEU A 25 -32.85 18.95 13.58
C LEU A 25 -32.76 20.49 13.51
N GLN A 26 -32.03 21.04 12.53
CA GLN A 26 -31.90 22.49 12.35
C GLN A 26 -33.24 23.19 12.02
N THR A 27 -34.25 22.44 11.57
CA THR A 27 -35.59 22.97 11.32
C THR A 27 -36.44 23.11 12.59
N ILE A 28 -36.00 22.50 13.70
CA ILE A 28 -36.71 22.50 14.98
C ILE A 28 -36.12 23.60 15.88
N ASN A 29 -36.61 24.82 15.74
CA ASN A 29 -36.12 25.98 16.49
C ASN A 29 -36.35 25.90 18.01
N THR A 30 -37.23 25.01 18.47
CA THR A 30 -37.61 24.83 19.88
C THR A 30 -36.93 23.64 20.55
N TYR A 31 -35.98 22.98 19.87
CA TYR A 31 -35.29 21.83 20.42
C TYR A 31 -34.35 22.25 21.56
N ASP A 32 -34.67 21.78 22.77
CA ASP A 32 -33.84 21.94 23.97
C ASP A 32 -33.77 20.60 24.72
N THR A 33 -32.62 20.30 25.31
CA THR A 33 -32.43 19.06 26.07
C THR A 33 -31.54 19.30 27.29
N SER A 34 -31.87 18.64 28.39
CA SER A 34 -31.02 18.60 29.60
C SER A 34 -29.78 17.70 29.44
N ARG A 35 -29.71 16.92 28.36
CA ARG A 35 -28.63 15.99 28.08
C ARG A 35 -27.54 16.69 27.28
N ALA A 36 -26.41 16.95 27.93
CA ALA A 36 -25.29 17.64 27.30
C ALA A 36 -24.84 16.95 26.00
N ASP A 37 -24.78 15.62 25.98
CA ASP A 37 -24.39 14.82 24.81
C ASP A 37 -25.33 14.98 23.60
N ALA A 38 -26.62 15.26 23.84
CA ALA A 38 -27.63 15.49 22.82
C ALA A 38 -27.85 16.98 22.48
N SER A 39 -27.03 17.88 23.04
CA SER A 39 -27.12 19.30 22.70
C SER A 39 -26.71 19.57 21.26
N VAL A 40 -27.35 20.54 20.61
CA VAL A 40 -27.07 20.93 19.22
C VAL A 40 -25.59 21.27 19.03
N ALA A 41 -25.00 22.00 19.98
CA ALA A 41 -23.60 22.38 19.95
C ALA A 41 -22.66 21.15 19.96
N ASN A 42 -22.91 20.18 20.82
CA ASN A 42 -22.08 18.98 20.89
C ASN A 42 -22.22 18.08 19.66
N ILE A 43 -23.43 17.95 19.11
CA ILE A 43 -23.65 17.20 17.88
C ILE A 43 -22.95 17.87 16.69
N GLN A 44 -23.03 19.20 16.58
CA GLN A 44 -22.30 19.97 15.56
C GLN A 44 -20.78 19.83 15.72
N GLN A 45 -20.27 19.91 16.94
CA GLN A 45 -18.85 19.71 17.23
C GLN A 45 -18.39 18.29 16.84
N ALA A 46 -19.18 17.27 17.16
CA ALA A 46 -18.89 15.88 16.77
C ALA A 46 -18.90 15.71 15.25
N TYR A 47 -19.84 16.33 14.54
CA TYR A 47 -19.89 16.33 13.08
C TYR A 47 -18.65 16.98 12.45
N GLN A 48 -18.24 18.15 12.95
CA GLN A 48 -17.03 18.82 12.47
C GLN A 48 -15.78 17.99 12.75
N ALA A 49 -15.66 17.43 13.96
CA ALA A 49 -14.55 16.55 14.31
C ALA A 49 -14.49 15.32 13.39
N MET A 50 -15.62 14.70 13.07
CA MET A 50 -15.69 13.59 12.13
C MET A 50 -15.12 13.99 10.76
N LEU A 51 -15.54 15.12 10.20
CA LEU A 51 -15.05 15.60 8.90
C LEU A 51 -13.55 15.88 8.92
N THR A 52 -13.05 16.57 9.95
CA THR A 52 -11.61 16.86 10.10
C THR A 52 -10.78 15.57 10.16
N GLN A 53 -11.24 14.56 10.90
CA GLN A 53 -10.50 13.30 11.00
C GLN A 53 -10.55 12.49 9.70
N GLN A 54 -11.67 12.47 8.98
CA GLN A 54 -11.77 11.82 7.68
C GLN A 54 -10.89 12.48 6.62
N GLN A 55 -10.79 13.81 6.66
CA GLN A 55 -9.87 14.56 5.81
C GLN A 55 -8.41 14.19 6.13
N ALA A 56 -8.02 14.24 7.40
CA ALA A 56 -6.67 13.90 7.82
C ALA A 56 -6.27 12.45 7.48
N GLU A 57 -7.22 11.50 7.56
CA GLU A 57 -7.03 10.11 7.11
C GLU A 57 -6.68 10.07 5.62
N THR A 58 -7.44 10.79 4.79
CA THR A 58 -7.27 10.81 3.34
C THR A 58 -5.93 11.44 2.95
N GLU A 59 -5.56 12.54 3.59
CA GLU A 59 -4.27 13.22 3.38
C GLU A 59 -3.09 12.29 3.72
N LYS A 60 -3.15 11.62 4.88
CA LYS A 60 -2.11 10.66 5.29
C LYS A 60 -2.03 9.46 4.36
N LEU A 61 -3.15 8.94 3.89
CA LEU A 61 -3.17 7.84 2.93
C LEU A 61 -2.51 8.24 1.60
N ALA A 62 -2.76 9.46 1.12
CA ALA A 62 -2.12 9.98 -0.09
C ALA A 62 -0.59 10.12 0.10
N LEU A 63 -0.15 10.67 1.23
CA LEU A 63 1.28 10.78 1.57
C LEU A 63 1.95 9.41 1.68
N TYR A 64 1.29 8.44 2.32
CA TYR A 64 1.79 7.08 2.42
C TYR A 64 1.96 6.44 1.04
N ARG A 65 0.97 6.60 0.15
CA ARG A 65 1.05 6.08 -1.23
C ARG A 65 2.23 6.69 -1.98
N ALA A 66 2.40 8.02 -1.90
CA ALA A 66 3.52 8.70 -2.53
C ALA A 66 4.88 8.20 -1.99
N ALA A 67 5.00 8.02 -0.67
CA ALA A 67 6.21 7.49 -0.06
C ALA A 67 6.49 6.04 -0.47
N ALA A 68 5.46 5.20 -0.53
CA ALA A 68 5.59 3.80 -0.97
C ALA A 68 6.00 3.69 -2.45
N ASP A 69 5.49 4.58 -3.30
CA ASP A 69 5.88 4.62 -4.71
C ASP A 69 7.32 5.08 -4.90
N ALA A 70 7.76 6.09 -4.13
CA ALA A 70 9.15 6.54 -4.11
C ALA A 70 10.11 5.44 -3.64
N ALA A 71 9.75 4.71 -2.58
CA ALA A 71 10.54 3.58 -2.09
C ALA A 71 10.68 2.48 -3.15
N ARG A 72 9.58 2.12 -3.83
CA ARG A 72 9.61 1.12 -4.91
C ARG A 72 10.49 1.54 -6.08
N LEU A 73 10.47 2.81 -6.46
CA LEU A 73 11.34 3.33 -7.50
C LEU A 73 12.82 3.21 -7.10
N ALA A 74 13.16 3.62 -5.87
CA ALA A 74 14.52 3.50 -5.35
C ALA A 74 15.01 2.04 -5.28
N GLU A 75 14.13 1.10 -4.91
CA GLU A 75 14.43 -0.33 -4.94
C GLU A 75 14.79 -0.83 -6.35
N TRP A 76 14.02 -0.40 -7.36
CA TRP A 76 14.30 -0.74 -8.76
C TRP A 76 15.61 -0.15 -9.26
N GLU A 77 15.88 1.11 -8.94
CA GLU A 77 17.15 1.76 -9.31
C GLU A 77 18.34 1.03 -8.68
N PHE A 78 18.24 0.68 -7.40
CA PHE A 78 19.28 -0.10 -6.72
C PHE A 78 19.45 -1.48 -7.36
N HIS A 79 18.36 -2.18 -7.65
CA HIS A 79 18.41 -3.48 -8.33
C HIS A 79 19.12 -3.40 -9.68
N ASN A 80 18.78 -2.39 -10.50
CA ASN A 80 19.40 -2.16 -11.79
C ASN A 80 20.89 -1.83 -11.69
N ALA A 81 21.27 -1.02 -10.70
CA ALA A 81 22.68 -0.73 -10.43
C ALA A 81 23.47 -1.99 -10.05
N ILE A 82 22.88 -2.87 -9.23
CA ILE A 82 23.49 -4.16 -8.88
C ILE A 82 23.60 -5.09 -10.10
N LEU A 83 22.61 -5.11 -10.99
CA LEU A 83 22.71 -5.87 -12.24
C LEU A 83 23.85 -5.34 -13.11
N ALA A 84 23.92 -4.02 -13.34
CA ALA A 84 24.99 -3.40 -14.11
C ALA A 84 26.37 -3.69 -13.51
N MET A 85 26.52 -3.60 -12.19
CA MET A 85 27.76 -3.98 -11.49
C MET A 85 28.14 -5.44 -11.77
N LYS A 86 27.19 -6.38 -11.66
CA LYS A 86 27.44 -7.81 -11.95
C LYS A 86 27.87 -8.02 -13.40
N GLU A 87 27.31 -7.27 -14.35
CA GLU A 87 27.71 -7.34 -15.76
C GLU A 87 29.12 -6.82 -15.99
N VAL A 88 29.48 -5.70 -15.37
CA VAL A 88 30.85 -5.14 -15.43
C VAL A 88 31.85 -6.12 -14.84
N VAL A 89 31.58 -6.71 -13.67
CA VAL A 89 32.45 -7.72 -13.05
C VAL A 89 32.63 -8.94 -13.98
N ARG A 90 31.54 -9.40 -14.59
CA ARG A 90 31.59 -10.50 -15.57
C ARG A 90 32.40 -10.13 -16.82
N GLY A 91 32.30 -8.90 -17.30
CA GLY A 91 33.05 -8.40 -18.46
C GLY A 91 34.54 -8.23 -18.18
N GLN A 92 34.89 -7.69 -17.01
CA GLN A 92 36.26 -7.38 -16.62
C GLN A 92 37.09 -8.62 -16.27
N TYR A 93 36.52 -9.53 -15.47
CA TYR A 93 37.25 -10.70 -14.96
C TYR A 93 36.94 -11.99 -15.75
N GLY A 94 35.90 -11.97 -16.58
CA GLY A 94 35.47 -13.13 -17.36
C GLY A 94 34.52 -14.05 -16.60
N SER A 95 33.77 -14.85 -17.36
CA SER A 95 32.64 -15.65 -16.87
C SER A 95 32.98 -16.87 -15.99
N ASP A 96 34.27 -17.21 -15.88
CA ASP A 96 34.75 -18.37 -15.12
C ASP A 96 35.63 -17.99 -13.91
N SER A 97 35.67 -16.69 -13.59
CA SER A 97 36.53 -16.13 -12.56
C SER A 97 35.93 -16.25 -11.14
N ASP A 98 36.80 -16.26 -10.13
CA ASP A 98 36.40 -16.23 -8.72
C ASP A 98 35.68 -14.93 -8.34
N GLN A 99 36.04 -13.81 -8.99
CA GLN A 99 35.42 -12.50 -8.80
C GLN A 99 33.96 -12.48 -9.26
N ALA A 100 33.66 -13.10 -10.41
CA ALA A 100 32.28 -13.28 -10.87
C ALA A 100 31.49 -14.18 -9.90
N GLN A 101 32.14 -15.20 -9.33
CA GLN A 101 31.52 -16.05 -8.31
C GLN A 101 31.22 -15.32 -7.01
N ALA A 102 32.11 -14.42 -6.57
CA ALA A 102 31.92 -13.62 -5.36
C ALA A 102 30.70 -12.68 -5.43
N VAL A 103 30.35 -12.17 -6.62
CA VAL A 103 29.14 -11.34 -6.82
C VAL A 103 27.86 -12.18 -7.07
N GLY A 104 27.93 -13.49 -6.82
CA GLY A 104 26.80 -14.41 -6.89
C GLY A 104 26.52 -14.98 -8.28
N LEU A 105 27.42 -14.83 -9.26
CA LEU A 105 27.29 -15.46 -10.57
C LEU A 105 27.90 -16.87 -10.54
N LYS A 106 27.22 -17.87 -11.09
CA LYS A 106 27.80 -19.21 -11.20
C LYS A 106 28.88 -19.25 -12.29
N LYS A 107 30.06 -19.81 -11.99
CA LYS A 107 31.14 -20.05 -12.96
C LYS A 107 30.67 -20.86 -14.16
N LYS A 108 31.33 -20.67 -15.31
CA LYS A 108 30.96 -21.35 -16.56
C LYS A 108 31.30 -22.84 -16.48
N SER A 109 32.42 -23.19 -15.88
CA SER A 109 32.87 -24.57 -15.66
C SER A 109 31.90 -25.37 -14.79
N ASP A 110 31.28 -24.74 -13.79
CA ASP A 110 30.31 -25.38 -12.89
C ASP A 110 28.90 -25.54 -13.51
N ARG A 111 28.64 -24.95 -14.69
CA ARG A 111 27.33 -25.05 -15.34
C ARG A 111 27.21 -26.38 -16.08
N LYS A 112 26.15 -27.13 -15.75
CA LYS A 112 25.79 -28.36 -16.48
C LYS A 112 25.62 -28.05 -17.96
N ARG A 113 26.39 -28.71 -18.81
CA ARG A 113 26.34 -28.53 -20.27
C ARG A 113 24.95 -28.95 -20.78
N PRO A 114 24.26 -28.15 -21.60
CA PRO A 114 22.99 -28.57 -22.20
C PRO A 114 23.20 -29.85 -23.02
N SER A 115 22.53 -30.93 -22.66
CA SER A 115 22.53 -32.16 -23.46
C SER A 115 21.54 -31.98 -24.60
N ARG A 116 22.03 -32.00 -25.85
CA ARG A 116 21.15 -32.01 -27.03
C ARG A 116 20.35 -33.31 -27.02
N ARG A 117 19.02 -33.22 -26.87
CA ARG A 117 18.14 -34.38 -27.10
C ARG A 117 18.29 -34.77 -28.57
N LYS A 118 18.69 -36.02 -28.83
CA LYS A 118 18.71 -36.57 -30.19
C LYS A 118 17.26 -36.60 -30.65
N SER A 119 16.96 -35.91 -31.76
CA SER A 119 15.68 -36.06 -32.45
C SER A 119 15.59 -37.52 -32.89
N VAL A 120 14.70 -38.28 -32.27
CA VAL A 120 14.38 -39.63 -32.72
C VAL A 120 13.69 -39.45 -34.07
N LEU A 121 14.40 -39.80 -35.15
CA LEU A 121 13.80 -39.95 -36.47
C LEU A 121 12.74 -41.04 -36.36
N VAL A 122 11.47 -40.65 -36.44
CA VAL A 122 10.34 -41.58 -36.57
C VAL A 122 10.42 -42.13 -37.99
N THR A 123 10.89 -43.36 -38.13
CA THR A 123 10.79 -44.13 -39.38
C THR A 123 9.39 -44.73 -39.46
N SER A 124 8.67 -44.33 -40.51
CA SER A 124 7.35 -44.83 -40.94
C SER A 124 7.37 -46.29 -41.35
#